data_AF-A0A955B8I7-F1
#
_entry.id   AF-A0A955B8I7-F1
#
_cell.length_a   1.000
_cell.length_b   1.000
_cell.length_c   1.000
_cell.angle_alpha   90.00
_cell.angle_beta   90.00
_cell.angle_gamma   90.00
#
_symmetry.space_group_name_H-M   'P 1'
#
loop_
_entity.id
_entity.type
_entity.pdbx_description
1 polymer ?
#
loop_
_entity_poly.entity_id
_entity_poly.type
_entity_poly.pdbx_seq_one_letter_code
_entity_poly.pdbx_strand_id
1 'polypeptide(L)'
;MKIPEYASSALFDDRERLALEYADRITFTDQDVSDEFFDCLKQVFNDDELVELTATIAWENCSSKFNRAFRIESQELWSCTREQPDDD
;
A
#
# COMPACT_ATOMS: atom_id res chain seq x y z
N MET A 1 -9.88 2.07 -10.78
CA MET A 1 -9.81 2.20 -9.30
C MET A 1 -8.52 2.92 -8.98
N LYS A 2 -8.58 4.17 -8.53
CA LYS A 2 -7.38 4.94 -8.16
C LYS A 2 -7.14 4.72 -6.66
N ILE A 3 -6.12 3.92 -6.34
CA ILE A 3 -5.58 3.81 -4.97
C ILE A 3 -5.27 5.17 -4.33
N PRO A 4 -4.80 6.25 -5.01
CA PRO A 4 -4.44 7.49 -4.31
C PRO A 4 -5.59 8.20 -3.57
N GLU A 5 -6.85 7.78 -3.71
CA GLU A 5 -8.02 8.35 -3.01
C GLU A 5 -8.61 7.38 -1.97
N TYR A 6 -7.91 6.30 -1.61
CA TYR A 6 -8.44 5.25 -0.73
C TYR A 6 -8.96 5.79 0.61
N ALA A 7 -8.29 6.80 1.17
CA ALA A 7 -8.63 7.39 2.46
C ALA A 7 -10.02 8.06 2.47
N SER A 8 -10.47 8.60 1.33
CA SER A 8 -11.77 9.28 1.19
C SER A 8 -12.79 8.48 0.38
N SER A 9 -12.39 7.34 -0.17
CA SER A 9 -13.23 6.55 -1.07
C SER A 9 -14.18 5.66 -0.30
N ALA A 10 -15.46 5.69 -0.69
CA ALA A 10 -16.48 4.80 -0.17
C ALA A 10 -16.35 3.35 -0.67
N LEU A 11 -15.37 3.06 -1.54
CA LEU A 11 -15.11 1.71 -2.07
C LEU A 11 -14.34 0.81 -1.11
N PHE A 12 -13.73 1.39 -0.06
CA PHE A 12 -12.96 0.65 0.93
C PHE A 12 -13.67 0.67 2.26
N ASP A 13 -13.70 -0.47 2.94
CA ASP A 13 -14.13 -0.53 4.33
C ASP A 13 -13.04 -0.01 5.28
N ASP A 14 -13.38 0.13 6.57
CA ASP A 14 -12.46 0.69 7.55
C ASP A 14 -11.22 -0.20 7.78
N ARG A 15 -11.36 -1.52 7.63
CA ARG A 15 -10.26 -2.49 7.77
C ARG A 15 -9.30 -2.39 6.59
N GLU A 16 -9.83 -2.26 5.37
CA GLU A 16 -9.05 -2.06 4.15
C GLU A 16 -8.31 -0.72 4.16
N ARG A 17 -8.96 0.37 4.62
CA ARG A 17 -8.29 1.68 4.74
C ARG A 17 -7.14 1.63 5.75
N LEU A 18 -7.33 0.97 6.90
CA LEU A 18 -6.27 0.79 7.88
C LEU A 18 -5.09 -0.05 7.34
N ALA A 19 -5.36 -1.09 6.55
CA ALA A 19 -4.31 -1.88 5.90
C ALA A 19 -3.50 -1.03 4.89
N LEU A 20 -4.17 -0.19 4.10
CA LEU A 20 -3.52 0.69 3.14
C LEU A 20 -2.69 1.79 3.84
N GLU A 21 -3.21 2.39 4.91
CA GLU A 21 -2.45 3.36 5.70
C GLU A 21 -1.24 2.71 6.38
N TYR A 22 -1.38 1.48 6.87
CA TYR A 22 -0.25 0.71 7.41
C TYR A 22 0.81 0.43 6.34
N ALA A 23 0.40 0.07 5.12
CA ALA A 23 1.30 -0.14 4.00
C ALA A 23 2.05 1.15 3.62
N ASP A 24 1.38 2.30 3.59
CA ASP A 24 2.01 3.59 3.35
C ASP A 24 3.07 3.88 4.44
N ARG A 25 2.71 3.74 5.72
CA ARG A 25 3.63 4.01 6.85
C ARG A 25 4.88 3.13 6.85
N ILE A 26 4.78 1.86 6.45
CA ILE A 26 5.96 0.98 6.34
C ILE A 26 6.81 1.32 5.09
N THR A 27 6.18 1.84 4.04
CA THR A 27 6.85 2.07 2.74
C THR A 27 7.62 3.38 2.71
N PHE A 28 7.03 4.44 3.27
CA PHE A 28 7.60 5.78 3.28
C PHE A 28 8.57 5.96 4.45
N THR A 29 9.82 6.31 4.15
CA THR A 29 10.90 6.41 5.15
C THR A 29 10.75 7.57 6.13
N ASP A 30 9.88 8.53 5.83
CA ASP A 30 9.53 9.69 6.65
C ASP A 30 8.31 9.44 7.56
N GLN A 31 7.71 8.25 7.48
CA GLN A 31 6.57 7.85 8.30
C GLN A 31 6.98 6.80 9.33
N ASP A 32 6.17 6.71 10.40
CA ASP A 32 6.35 5.71 11.45
C ASP A 32 4.98 5.11 11.86
N VAL A 33 5.03 3.89 12.36
CA VAL A 33 3.87 3.18 12.89
C VAL A 33 3.82 3.45 14.39
N SER A 34 3.06 4.46 14.79
CA SER A 34 2.91 4.78 16.21
C SER A 34 2.14 3.69 16.97
N ASP A 35 2.39 3.58 18.27
CA ASP A 35 1.70 2.61 19.12
C ASP A 35 0.18 2.76 19.07
N GLU A 36 -0.33 4.00 19.02
CA GLU A 36 -1.77 4.27 18.92
C GLU A 36 -2.37 3.75 17.62
N PHE A 37 -1.65 3.89 16.51
CA PHE A 37 -2.09 3.37 15.22
C PHE A 37 -2.03 1.83 15.20
N PHE A 38 -0.98 1.25 15.79
CA PHE A 38 -0.86 -0.19 15.90
C PHE A 38 -1.95 -0.81 16.78
N ASP A 39 -2.39 -0.12 17.83
CA ASP A 39 -3.52 -0.54 18.65
C ASP A 39 -4.85 -0.46 17.88
N CYS A 40 -5.04 0.51 16.98
CA CYS A 40 -6.18 0.51 16.06
C CYS A 40 -6.16 -0.71 15.12
N LEU A 41 -4.99 -1.11 14.62
CA LEU A 41 -4.85 -2.31 13.79
C LEU A 41 -5.25 -3.59 14.54
N LYS A 42 -4.83 -3.76 15.79
CA LYS A 42 -5.20 -4.92 16.62
C LYS A 42 -6.70 -5.03 16.92
N GLN A 43 -7.47 -3.94 16.76
CA GLN A 43 -8.91 -3.99 16.94
C GLN A 43 -9.63 -4.66 15.76
N VAL A 44 -9.01 -4.67 14.58
CA VAL A 44 -9.62 -5.15 13.33
C VAL A 44 -8.89 -6.32 12.68
N PHE A 45 -7.64 -6.58 13.07
CA PHE A 45 -6.82 -7.72 12.67
C PHE A 45 -6.39 -8.55 13.88
N ASN A 46 -6.35 -9.86 13.72
CA ASN A 46 -5.70 -10.74 14.70
C ASN A 46 -4.18 -10.82 14.46
N ASP A 47 -3.46 -11.45 15.38
CA ASP A 47 -1.99 -11.52 15.35
C ASP A 47 -1.46 -12.21 14.07
N ASP A 48 -2.09 -13.30 13.62
CA ASP A 48 -1.68 -14.02 12.42
C ASP A 48 -1.90 -13.16 11.16
N GLU A 49 -3.04 -12.48 11.08
CA GLU A 49 -3.37 -11.55 9.99
C GLU A 49 -2.39 -10.37 9.94
N LEU A 50 -1.98 -9.82 11.10
CA LEU A 50 -0.98 -8.77 11.16
C LEU A 50 0.39 -9.26 10.68
N VAL A 51 0.79 -10.46 11.10
CA VAL A 51 2.06 -11.06 10.64
C VAL A 51 2.05 -11.23 9.11
N GLU A 52 0.98 -11.77 8.55
CA GLU A 52 0.83 -11.94 7.09
C GLU A 52 0.84 -10.60 6.36
N LEU A 53 0.11 -9.61 6.87
CA LEU A 53 0.03 -8.27 6.30
C LEU A 53 1.41 -7.59 6.29
N THR A 54 2.10 -7.57 7.43
CA THR A 54 3.45 -6.99 7.56
C THR A 54 4.45 -7.71 6.66
N ALA A 55 4.42 -9.05 6.62
CA ALA A 55 5.33 -9.83 5.79
C ALA A 55 5.14 -9.54 4.29
N THR A 56 3.88 -9.42 3.85
CA THR A 56 3.55 -9.09 2.46
C THR A 56 4.04 -7.70 2.09
N ILE A 57 3.77 -6.69 2.92
CA ILE A 57 4.22 -5.31 2.69
C ILE A 57 5.76 -5.25 2.64
N ALA A 58 6.43 -5.90 3.59
CA ALA A 58 7.89 -5.92 3.66
C ALA A 58 8.52 -6.59 2.43
N TRP A 59 7.94 -7.71 1.97
CA TRP A 59 8.38 -8.42 0.77
C TRP A 59 8.27 -7.53 -0.48
N GLU A 60 7.12 -6.90 -0.70
CA GLU A 60 6.91 -6.02 -1.86
C GLU A 60 7.86 -4.81 -1.82
N ASN A 61 8.08 -4.21 -0.65
CA ASN A 61 9.03 -3.13 -0.49
C ASN A 61 10.47 -3.54 -0.77
N CYS A 62 10.86 -4.75 -0.34
CA CYS A 62 12.17 -5.30 -0.64
C CYS A 62 12.33 -5.59 -2.14
N SER A 63 11.35 -6.26 -2.73
CA SER A 63 11.29 -6.61 -4.15
C SER A 63 11.38 -5.37 -5.04
N SER A 64 10.58 -4.34 -4.74
CA SER A 64 10.59 -3.06 -5.45
C SER A 64 11.96 -2.36 -5.38
N LYS A 65 12.55 -2.28 -4.18
CA LYS A 65 13.89 -1.69 -3.98
C LYS A 65 14.99 -2.49 -4.69
N PHE A 66 14.89 -3.83 -4.67
CA PHE A 66 15.80 -4.73 -5.39
C PHE A 66 15.72 -4.48 -6.90
N ASN A 67 14.51 -4.50 -7.47
CA ASN A 67 14.28 -4.26 -8.90
C ASN A 67 14.82 -2.88 -9.32
N ARG A 68 14.58 -1.84 -8.51
CA ARG A 68 15.13 -0.50 -8.76
C ARG A 68 16.64 -0.47 -8.72
N ALA A 69 17.28 -1.14 -7.75
CA ALA A 69 18.74 -1.19 -7.64
C ALA A 69 19.40 -1.86 -8.86
N PHE A 70 18.77 -2.91 -9.39
CA PHE A 70 19.23 -3.62 -10.59
C PHE A 70 18.72 -3.04 -11.91
N ARG A 71 17.95 -1.94 -11.86
CA ARG A 71 17.30 -1.32 -13.04
C ARG A 71 16.48 -2.33 -13.86
N ILE A 72 15.82 -3.25 -13.16
CA ILE A 72 14.89 -4.20 -13.78
C ILE A 72 13.64 -3.40 -14.17
N GLU A 73 13.39 -3.30 -15.48
CA GLU A 73 12.25 -2.57 -16.02
C GLU A 73 10.96 -3.39 -15.92
N SER A 74 9.83 -2.69 -15.93
CA SER A 74 8.51 -3.29 -16.07
C SER A 74 8.45 -4.08 -17.38
N GLN A 75 7.77 -5.23 -17.34
CA GLN A 75 7.55 -6.06 -18.53
C GLN A 75 6.41 -5.51 -19.41
N GLU A 76 5.89 -4.31 -19.12
CA GLU A 76 4.79 -3.63 -19.82
C GLU A 76 3.49 -4.47 -19.95
N LEU A 77 3.34 -5.48 -19.08
CA LEU A 77 2.16 -6.35 -19.05
C LEU A 77 0.92 -5.66 -18.45
N TRP A 78 1.12 -4.55 -17.72
CA TRP A 78 0.04 -3.77 -17.14
C TRP A 78 0.06 -2.34 -17.69
N SER A 79 -0.91 -2.03 -18.55
CA SER A 79 -1.16 -0.67 -19.03
C SER A 79 -2.15 0.02 -18.10
N CYS A 80 -1.70 0.98 -17.29
CA CYS A 80 -2.61 1.97 -16.73
C CYS A 80 -2.99 2.89 -17.88
N THR A 81 -4.09 2.61 -18.59
CA THR A 81 -4.66 3.55 -19.55
C THR A 81 -4.99 4.83 -18.78
N ARG A 82 -4.11 5.84 -18.88
CA ARG A 82 -4.47 7.21 -18.54
C ARG A 82 -5.44 7.63 -19.62
N GLU A 83 -6.72 7.68 -19.33
CA GLU A 83 -7.60 8.58 -20.06
C GLU A 83 -7.09 10.00 -19.72
N GLN A 84 -6.20 10.52 -20.58
CA GLN A 84 -5.98 11.95 -20.68
C GLN A 84 -7.30 12.53 -21.19
N PRO A 85 -7.93 13.50 -20.52
CA PRO A 85 -9.06 14.20 -21.11
C PRO A 85 -8.58 14.86 -22.41
N ASP A 86 -9.35 14.65 -23.48
CA ASP A 86 -9.17 15.32 -24.76
C ASP A 86 -9.19 16.84 -24.52
N ASP A 87 -8.06 17.51 -24.77
CA ASP A 87 -8.02 18.95 -24.96
C ASP A 87 -8.54 19.23 -26.40
N ASP A 88 -9.80 19.62 -26.52
CA ASP A 88 -10.37 20.41 -27.63
C ASP A 88 -11.50 21.33 -27.11
#